data_AF-A0A7L6AWM9-F1
#
_entry.id   AF-A0A7L6AWM9-F1
#
_cell.length_a   1.000
_cell.length_b   1.000
_cell.length_c   1.000
_cell.angle_alpha   90.00
_cell.angle_beta   90.00
_cell.angle_gamma   90.00
#
_symmetry.space_group_name_H-M   'P 1'
#
loop_
_entity.id
_entity.type
_entity.pdbx_description
1 polymer ?
#
loop_
_entity_poly.entity_id
_entity_poly.type
_entity_poly.pdbx_seq_one_letter_code
_entity_poly.pdbx_strand_id
1 'polypeptide(L)'
;MWLLQRGLAWQQANADTALPEAFIAMQQAHGDERTAALRQTALRLTANAPEIRDALQHLWQQQNHLQRLDTQYAESLADTASSRHTTLDDLQQAMQQTSQTIRQLDQELQTRFPAYASLLNPTPLTLAKAQSLLQADEALLTWVLGEGNNNDHSWLLVLRPDKPPKLYALDVNPSVLQASLNDPASGLLGAMGNPQQPFNLNTAHALYQRLLAPAADDLVGVKHILAVPDGVLLNLPLHLLVKSKPEASPPNQHGDYAHADWLAAITPFPTCHQSMRWLTCAPTQHLFRMTPPNPSWALATLR
;
A
#
# COMPACT_ATOMS: atom_id res chain seq x y z
N MET A 1 -4.71 12.49 8.75
CA MET A 1 -5.66 12.91 9.82
C MET A 1 -7.16 12.68 9.55
N TRP A 2 -7.65 12.84 8.31
CA TRP A 2 -9.05 12.56 7.91
C TRP A 2 -9.55 11.13 8.24
N LEU A 3 -8.62 10.19 8.42
CA LEU A 3 -8.84 8.81 8.85
C LEU A 3 -9.16 8.66 10.35
N LEU A 4 -8.72 9.59 11.21
CA LEU A 4 -8.82 9.48 12.67
C LEU A 4 -10.21 9.87 13.21
N GLN A 5 -10.90 10.79 12.54
CA GLN A 5 -12.25 11.18 12.96
C GLN A 5 -13.29 10.10 12.65
N ARG A 6 -13.14 9.39 11.51
CA ARG A 6 -13.89 8.14 11.34
C ARG A 6 -13.33 7.07 12.26
N GLY A 7 -12.00 6.99 12.44
CA GLY A 7 -11.25 6.22 13.44
C GLY A 7 -11.95 6.04 14.78
N LEU A 8 -12.34 7.16 15.39
CA LEU A 8 -13.02 7.20 16.69
C LEU A 8 -14.50 6.78 16.63
N ALA A 9 -15.16 6.91 15.47
CA ALA A 9 -16.48 6.32 15.24
C ALA A 9 -16.43 4.78 15.03
N TRP A 10 -15.26 4.17 14.77
CA TRP A 10 -15.15 2.71 14.56
C TRP A 10 -15.26 1.87 15.83
N GLN A 11 -15.03 2.45 17.01
CA GLN A 11 -15.34 1.74 18.25
C GLN A 11 -16.85 1.62 18.50
N GLN A 12 -17.68 2.39 17.78
CA GLN A 12 -19.14 2.45 18.00
C GLN A 12 -20.01 2.14 16.78
N ALA A 13 -19.48 2.22 15.55
CA ALA A 13 -20.20 1.84 14.33
C ALA A 13 -19.91 0.39 13.96
N ASN A 14 -20.96 -0.39 13.64
CA ASN A 14 -20.82 -1.73 13.08
C ASN A 14 -19.82 -1.71 11.92
N ALA A 15 -18.74 -2.49 12.04
CA ALA A 15 -17.65 -2.56 11.07
C ALA A 15 -18.15 -2.76 9.62
N ASP A 16 -19.24 -3.50 9.43
CA ASP A 16 -19.81 -3.79 8.10
C ASP A 16 -20.36 -2.56 7.37
N THR A 17 -20.86 -1.55 8.09
CA THR A 17 -21.46 -0.34 7.48
C THR A 17 -20.47 0.78 7.20
N ALA A 18 -19.29 0.78 7.82
CA ALA A 18 -18.31 1.88 7.69
C ALA A 18 -17.17 1.57 6.68
N LEU A 19 -16.99 0.29 6.32
CA LEU A 19 -15.93 -0.17 5.40
C LEU A 19 -15.99 0.42 3.99
N PRO A 20 -17.16 0.54 3.33
CA PRO A 20 -17.22 1.14 1.99
C PRO A 20 -16.66 2.55 1.95
N GLU A 21 -17.00 3.38 2.93
CA GLU A 21 -16.49 4.74 3.01
C GLU A 21 -15.04 4.81 3.48
N ALA A 22 -14.60 3.88 4.32
CA ALA A 22 -13.19 3.73 4.67
C ALA A 22 -12.34 3.42 3.44
N PHE A 23 -12.83 2.56 2.56
CA PHE A 23 -12.13 2.21 1.34
C PHE A 23 -12.01 3.40 0.38
N ILE A 24 -13.07 4.19 0.23
CA ILE A 24 -12.99 5.49 -0.46
C ILE A 24 -11.94 6.37 0.24
N ALA A 25 -11.92 6.33 1.57
CA ALA A 25 -11.03 7.16 2.33
C ALA A 25 -9.54 6.84 2.15
N MET A 26 -9.21 5.55 2.18
CA MET A 26 -7.86 5.05 1.94
C MET A 26 -7.37 5.41 0.54
N GLN A 27 -8.22 5.28 -0.48
CA GLN A 27 -7.87 5.64 -1.86
C GLN A 27 -7.49 7.11 -2.00
N GLN A 28 -8.16 8.00 -1.26
CA GLN A 28 -7.86 9.43 -1.26
C GLN A 28 -6.55 9.73 -0.52
N ALA A 29 -6.32 9.10 0.64
CA ALA A 29 -5.08 9.25 1.41
C ALA A 29 -3.85 8.84 0.59
N HIS A 30 -3.90 7.69 -0.09
CA HIS A 30 -2.84 7.25 -1.01
C HIS A 30 -2.68 8.11 -2.27
N GLY A 31 -3.66 8.98 -2.54
CA GLY A 31 -3.59 9.97 -3.59
C GLY A 31 -2.57 11.04 -3.23
N ASP A 32 -2.60 11.59 -2.01
CA ASP A 32 -1.98 12.87 -1.67
C ASP A 32 -0.47 13.00 -1.98
N GLU A 33 0.35 11.97 -1.75
CA GLU A 33 1.78 11.99 -2.13
C GLU A 33 1.99 12.02 -3.65
N ARG A 34 1.18 11.26 -4.41
CA ARG A 34 1.20 11.29 -5.89
C ARG A 34 0.59 12.59 -6.42
N THR A 35 -0.40 13.15 -5.72
CA THR A 35 -1.06 14.39 -6.07
C THR A 35 -0.11 15.57 -5.96
N ALA A 36 0.89 15.61 -5.07
CA ALA A 36 1.83 16.74 -4.99
C ALA A 36 2.67 16.94 -6.28
N ALA A 37 3.25 15.87 -6.82
CA ALA A 37 4.01 15.92 -8.08
C ALA A 37 3.09 16.11 -9.30
N LEU A 38 1.91 15.49 -9.28
CA LEU A 38 0.88 15.69 -10.29
C LEU A 38 0.30 17.11 -10.25
N ARG A 39 0.15 17.74 -9.08
CA ARG A 39 -0.29 19.14 -8.87
C ARG A 39 0.70 20.09 -9.54
N GLN A 40 2.00 19.90 -9.32
CA GLN A 40 3.02 20.71 -9.98
C GLN A 40 3.07 20.51 -11.50
N THR A 41 2.81 19.29 -11.97
CA THR A 41 2.72 19.00 -13.40
C THR A 41 1.44 19.59 -14.00
N ALA A 42 0.31 19.51 -13.30
CA ALA A 42 -0.97 20.09 -13.68
C ALA A 42 -0.92 21.61 -13.79
N LEU A 43 -0.27 22.26 -12.82
CA LEU A 43 -0.03 23.70 -12.85
C LEU A 43 0.84 24.11 -14.06
N ARG A 44 1.80 23.26 -14.45
CA ARG A 44 2.62 23.47 -15.66
C ARG A 44 1.82 23.23 -16.95
N LEU A 45 1.00 22.18 -17.00
CA LEU A 45 0.14 21.88 -18.14
C LEU A 45 -0.98 22.93 -18.32
N THR A 46 -1.38 23.60 -17.24
CA THR A 46 -2.34 24.72 -17.25
C THR A 46 -1.66 26.09 -17.40
N ALA A 47 -0.38 26.13 -17.81
CA ALA A 47 0.32 27.39 -18.11
C ALA A 47 -0.49 28.29 -19.07
N ASN A 48 -1.21 27.69 -20.02
CA ASN A 48 -2.00 28.36 -21.04
C ASN A 48 -3.52 28.36 -20.75
N ALA A 49 -3.96 27.97 -19.55
CA ALA A 49 -5.37 27.88 -19.16
C ALA A 49 -5.59 28.45 -17.75
N PRO A 50 -5.64 29.79 -17.59
CA PRO A 50 -5.73 30.44 -16.29
C PRO A 50 -6.99 30.05 -15.52
N GLU A 51 -8.13 29.88 -16.19
CA GLU A 51 -9.39 29.48 -15.54
C GLU A 51 -9.31 28.10 -14.87
N ILE A 52 -8.61 27.14 -15.49
CA ILE A 52 -8.41 25.80 -14.94
C ILE A 52 -7.48 25.88 -13.72
N ARG A 53 -6.41 26.69 -13.84
CA ARG A 53 -5.46 26.91 -12.74
C ARG A 53 -6.16 27.48 -11.52
N ASP A 54 -6.99 28.51 -11.69
CA ASP A 54 -7.66 29.20 -10.59
C ASP A 54 -8.68 28.26 -9.91
N ALA A 55 -9.45 27.50 -10.69
CA ALA A 55 -10.39 26.51 -10.16
C ALA A 55 -9.68 25.40 -9.36
N LEU A 56 -8.55 24.89 -9.87
CA LEU A 56 -7.74 23.89 -9.16
C LEU A 56 -7.08 24.45 -7.89
N GLN A 57 -6.55 25.67 -7.95
CA GLN A 57 -5.99 26.33 -6.77
C GLN A 57 -7.04 26.51 -5.69
N HIS A 58 -8.25 26.94 -6.06
CA HIS A 58 -9.35 27.09 -5.11
C HIS A 58 -9.76 25.75 -4.49
N LEU A 59 -9.88 24.69 -5.29
CA LEU A 59 -10.14 23.34 -4.79
C LEU A 59 -9.08 22.90 -3.77
N TRP A 60 -7.79 23.05 -4.09
CA TRP A 60 -6.70 22.65 -3.19
C TRP A 60 -6.65 23.49 -1.92
N GLN A 61 -6.98 24.78 -2.00
CA GLN A 61 -7.12 25.63 -0.80
C GLN A 61 -8.20 25.09 0.14
N GLN A 62 -9.34 24.65 -0.39
CA GLN A 62 -10.41 24.06 0.42
C GLN A 62 -10.02 22.69 1.00
N GLN A 63 -9.33 21.85 0.23
CA GLN A 63 -8.79 20.57 0.73
C GLN A 63 -7.79 20.77 1.88
N ASN A 64 -6.84 21.70 1.72
CA ASN A 64 -5.89 22.06 2.77
C ASN A 64 -6.59 22.70 3.98
N HIS A 65 -7.67 23.44 3.77
CA HIS A 65 -8.47 23.98 4.86
C HIS A 65 -9.16 22.87 5.65
N LEU A 66 -9.78 21.91 4.97
CA LEU A 66 -10.39 20.75 5.61
C LEU A 66 -9.36 19.97 6.44
N GLN A 67 -8.17 19.73 5.90
CA GLN A 67 -7.10 19.05 6.64
C GLN A 67 -6.69 19.81 7.91
N ARG A 68 -6.61 21.15 7.86
CA ARG A 68 -6.33 21.96 9.06
C ARG A 68 -7.45 21.91 10.08
N LEU A 69 -8.71 21.89 9.63
CA LEU A 69 -9.87 21.72 10.51
C LEU A 69 -9.85 20.34 11.18
N ASP A 70 -9.50 19.28 10.43
CA ASP A 70 -9.28 17.94 11.00
C ASP A 70 -8.22 18.00 12.11
N THR A 71 -7.09 18.69 11.85
CA THR A 71 -6.02 18.90 12.83
C THR A 71 -6.49 19.56 14.11
N GLN A 72 -7.16 20.69 13.99
CA GLN A 72 -7.72 21.41 15.12
C GLN A 72 -8.75 20.56 15.87
N TYR A 73 -9.54 19.78 15.15
CA TYR A 73 -10.52 18.89 15.75
C TYR A 73 -9.87 17.82 16.63
N ALA A 74 -8.89 17.07 16.15
CA ALA A 74 -8.30 16.04 17.02
C ALA A 74 -7.41 16.62 18.14
N GLU A 75 -6.76 17.78 17.92
CA GLU A 75 -6.10 18.49 19.01
C GLU A 75 -7.11 18.86 20.12
N SER A 76 -8.31 19.33 19.74
CA SER A 76 -9.36 19.68 20.69
C SER A 76 -9.99 18.47 21.40
N LEU A 77 -9.90 17.27 20.82
CA LEU A 77 -10.32 16.02 21.48
C LEU A 77 -9.35 15.59 22.59
N ALA A 78 -8.06 15.94 22.49
CA ALA A 78 -7.05 15.57 23.48
C ALA A 78 -7.09 16.46 24.75
N ASP A 79 -7.74 17.62 24.69
CA ASP A 79 -7.89 18.55 25.83
C ASP A 79 -9.11 18.18 26.70
N THR A 80 -9.16 18.56 27.99
CA THR A 80 -10.17 18.09 28.98
C THR A 80 -11.19 19.13 29.47
N ALA A 81 -11.25 20.35 28.93
CA ALA A 81 -12.14 21.42 29.41
C ALA A 81 -13.61 21.37 28.92
N SER A 82 -14.58 21.85 29.73
CA SER A 82 -16.02 21.88 29.39
C SER A 82 -16.42 22.87 28.28
N SER A 83 -15.59 23.85 27.94
CA SER A 83 -15.79 24.72 26.77
C SER A 83 -15.63 23.98 25.43
N ARG A 84 -15.21 22.70 25.44
CA ARG A 84 -15.02 21.84 24.27
C ARG A 84 -16.27 21.60 23.43
N HIS A 85 -17.45 21.46 24.04
CA HIS A 85 -18.63 20.99 23.29
C HIS A 85 -19.00 21.97 22.16
N THR A 86 -19.10 23.27 22.48
CA THR A 86 -19.42 24.30 21.47
C THR A 86 -18.33 24.39 20.40
N THR A 87 -17.05 24.30 20.77
CA THR A 87 -15.94 24.36 19.80
C THR A 87 -15.86 23.13 18.91
N LEU A 88 -16.19 21.94 19.43
CA LEU A 88 -16.23 20.69 18.66
C LEU A 88 -17.39 20.69 17.65
N ASP A 89 -18.56 21.16 18.06
CA ASP A 89 -19.73 21.28 17.18
C ASP A 89 -19.45 22.28 16.05
N ASP A 90 -18.84 23.43 16.37
CA ASP A 90 -18.43 24.43 15.39
C ASP A 90 -17.41 23.89 14.39
N LEU A 91 -16.41 23.13 14.85
CA LEU A 91 -15.41 22.49 14.00
C LEU A 91 -16.04 21.43 13.09
N GLN A 92 -16.93 20.57 13.62
CA GLN A 92 -17.67 19.61 12.81
C GLN A 92 -18.52 20.29 11.74
N GLN A 93 -19.21 21.37 12.09
CA GLN A 93 -20.02 22.12 11.14
C GLN A 93 -19.14 22.75 10.05
N ALA A 94 -18.01 23.36 10.41
CA ALA A 94 -17.05 23.92 9.45
C ALA A 94 -16.53 22.83 8.49
N MET A 95 -16.17 21.66 9.01
CA MET A 95 -15.72 20.53 8.19
C MET A 95 -16.80 20.02 7.23
N GLN A 96 -18.05 19.93 7.68
CA GLN A 96 -19.18 19.55 6.83
C GLN A 96 -19.39 20.57 5.71
N GLN A 97 -19.31 21.86 6.02
CA GLN A 97 -19.42 22.94 5.04
C GLN A 97 -18.27 22.91 4.02
N THR A 98 -17.02 22.83 4.48
CA THR A 98 -15.86 22.71 3.59
C THR A 98 -15.94 21.47 2.71
N SER A 99 -16.38 20.33 3.26
CA SER A 99 -16.62 19.10 2.49
C SER A 99 -17.69 19.28 1.39
N GLN A 100 -18.76 20.02 1.67
CA GLN A 100 -19.77 20.37 0.66
C GLN A 100 -19.19 21.26 -0.43
N THR A 101 -18.42 22.29 -0.07
CA THR A 101 -17.74 23.18 -1.02
C THR A 101 -16.78 22.41 -1.92
N ILE A 102 -15.98 21.50 -1.36
CA ILE A 102 -15.09 20.62 -2.14
C ILE A 102 -15.88 19.81 -3.17
N ARG A 103 -16.99 19.18 -2.76
CA ARG A 103 -17.84 18.41 -3.68
C ARG A 103 -18.40 19.27 -4.81
N GLN A 104 -18.82 20.50 -4.51
CA GLN A 104 -19.34 21.43 -5.52
C GLN A 104 -18.25 21.85 -6.51
N LEU A 105 -17.06 22.19 -6.02
CA LEU A 105 -15.92 22.55 -6.86
C LEU A 105 -15.46 21.39 -7.74
N ASP A 106 -15.43 20.17 -7.21
CA ASP A 106 -15.11 18.96 -7.99
C ASP A 106 -16.15 18.73 -9.09
N GLN A 107 -17.45 18.88 -8.80
CA GLN A 107 -18.51 18.75 -9.81
C GLN A 107 -18.40 19.83 -10.90
N GLU A 108 -18.10 21.06 -10.51
CA GLU A 108 -17.89 22.15 -11.46
C GLU A 108 -16.67 21.87 -12.35
N LEU A 109 -15.54 21.44 -11.78
CA LEU A 109 -14.35 21.05 -12.51
C LEU A 109 -14.60 19.89 -13.48
N GLN A 110 -15.35 18.87 -13.05
CA GLN A 110 -15.74 17.74 -13.91
C GLN A 110 -16.64 18.17 -15.07
N THR A 111 -17.55 19.12 -14.83
CA THR A 111 -18.49 19.60 -15.85
C THR A 111 -17.80 20.52 -16.85
N ARG A 112 -17.00 21.47 -16.37
CA ARG A 112 -16.34 22.49 -17.20
C ARG A 112 -15.07 21.97 -17.88
N PHE A 113 -14.36 21.05 -17.23
CA PHE A 113 -13.04 20.57 -17.68
C PHE A 113 -12.89 19.03 -17.52
N PRO A 114 -13.77 18.22 -18.14
CA PRO A 114 -13.84 16.77 -17.89
C PRO A 114 -12.52 16.04 -18.14
N ALA A 115 -11.78 16.40 -19.19
CA ALA A 115 -10.49 15.79 -19.52
C ALA A 115 -9.40 16.07 -18.47
N TYR A 116 -9.48 17.19 -17.74
CA TYR A 116 -8.52 17.55 -16.69
C TYR A 116 -8.94 16.98 -15.33
N ALA A 117 -10.24 16.99 -15.03
CA ALA A 117 -10.75 16.46 -13.76
C ALA A 117 -10.39 14.96 -13.58
N SER A 118 -10.52 14.14 -14.62
CA SER A 118 -10.16 12.72 -14.56
C SER A 118 -8.67 12.45 -14.35
N LEU A 119 -7.79 13.38 -14.74
CA LEU A 119 -6.34 13.24 -14.56
C LEU A 119 -5.88 13.64 -13.15
N LEU A 120 -6.57 14.59 -12.53
CA LEU A 120 -6.13 15.21 -11.29
C LEU A 120 -6.84 14.65 -10.06
N ASN A 121 -8.11 14.27 -10.20
CA ASN A 121 -8.93 13.64 -9.17
C ASN A 121 -9.64 12.43 -9.78
N PRO A 122 -8.95 11.28 -9.97
CA PRO A 122 -9.62 10.07 -10.43
C PRO A 122 -10.72 9.68 -9.44
N THR A 123 -11.90 9.32 -9.95
CA THR A 123 -13.03 8.89 -9.12
C THR A 123 -12.64 7.63 -8.33
N PRO A 124 -12.75 7.65 -6.99
CA PRO A 124 -12.47 6.46 -6.19
C PRO A 124 -13.36 5.29 -6.59
N LEU A 125 -12.81 4.08 -6.60
CA LEU A 125 -13.57 2.87 -6.82
C LEU A 125 -14.45 2.57 -5.60
N THR A 126 -15.67 2.09 -5.83
CA THR A 126 -16.45 1.49 -4.75
C THR A 126 -15.85 0.15 -4.36
N LEU A 127 -16.05 -0.25 -3.10
CA LEU A 127 -15.53 -1.52 -2.60
C LEU A 127 -16.03 -2.71 -3.44
N ALA A 128 -17.34 -2.76 -3.71
CA ALA A 128 -17.94 -3.81 -4.54
C ALA A 128 -17.34 -3.85 -5.95
N LYS A 129 -17.08 -2.67 -6.55
CA LYS A 129 -16.44 -2.62 -7.86
C LYS A 129 -15.01 -3.12 -7.80
N ALA A 130 -14.24 -2.72 -6.79
CA ALA A 130 -12.87 -3.20 -6.59
C ALA A 130 -12.84 -4.74 -6.43
N GLN A 131 -13.74 -5.32 -5.63
CA GLN A 131 -13.82 -6.79 -5.48
C GLN A 131 -14.18 -7.50 -6.79
N SER A 132 -15.09 -6.93 -7.59
CA SER A 132 -15.47 -7.52 -8.89
C SER A 132 -14.36 -7.55 -9.94
N LEU A 133 -13.27 -6.79 -9.73
CA LEU A 133 -12.11 -6.76 -10.61
C LEU A 133 -11.06 -7.82 -10.24
N LEU A 134 -11.15 -8.43 -9.05
CA LEU A 134 -10.21 -9.44 -8.58
C LEU A 134 -10.54 -10.83 -9.13
N GLN A 135 -9.52 -11.56 -9.55
CA GLN A 135 -9.62 -12.99 -9.86
C GLN A 135 -9.70 -13.84 -8.58
N ALA A 136 -10.20 -15.07 -8.69
CA ALA A 136 -10.43 -15.99 -7.56
C ALA A 136 -9.19 -16.22 -6.66
N ASP A 137 -7.99 -16.21 -7.26
CA ASP A 137 -6.70 -16.41 -6.61
C ASP A 137 -5.92 -15.11 -6.35
N GLU A 138 -6.58 -13.95 -6.52
CA GLU A 138 -6.04 -12.63 -6.21
C GLU A 138 -6.52 -12.10 -4.84
N ALA A 139 -5.69 -11.25 -4.24
CA ALA A 139 -6.06 -10.43 -3.10
C ALA A 139 -5.50 -9.01 -3.27
N LEU A 140 -6.31 -8.01 -2.94
CA LEU A 140 -5.85 -6.63 -2.81
C LEU A 140 -5.57 -6.33 -1.35
N LEU A 141 -4.35 -5.88 -1.08
CA LEU A 141 -3.87 -5.45 0.23
C LEU A 141 -3.60 -3.95 0.19
N THR A 142 -4.24 -3.21 1.07
CA THR A 142 -4.09 -1.75 1.17
C THR A 142 -3.70 -1.41 2.59
N TRP A 143 -2.51 -0.82 2.77
CA TRP A 143 -2.02 -0.38 4.07
C TRP A 143 -2.32 1.09 4.24
N VAL A 144 -2.62 1.52 5.46
CA VAL A 144 -2.64 2.93 5.83
C VAL A 144 -1.87 3.06 7.14
N LEU A 145 -0.82 3.86 7.13
CA LEU A 145 0.02 4.05 8.31
C LEU A 145 -0.37 5.33 9.05
N GLY A 146 -0.29 5.30 10.37
CA GLY A 146 -0.63 6.44 11.22
C GLY A 146 0.30 7.66 11.06
N GLU A 147 -0.18 8.83 11.45
CA GLU A 147 0.59 10.05 11.75
C GLU A 147 1.66 9.74 12.82
N GLY A 148 2.95 9.63 12.49
CA GLY A 148 3.98 9.39 13.50
C GLY A 148 3.98 10.52 14.53
N ASN A 149 3.49 10.24 15.76
CA ASN A 149 3.86 10.83 17.07
C ASN A 149 2.92 10.39 18.22
N ASN A 150 1.63 10.12 17.98
CA ASN A 150 0.64 9.88 19.05
C ASN A 150 -0.38 8.83 18.59
N ASN A 151 -0.49 7.68 19.29
CA ASN A 151 -1.59 6.68 19.27
C ASN A 151 -2.30 6.34 17.94
N ASP A 152 -1.78 6.76 16.79
CA ASP A 152 -2.42 6.56 15.49
C ASP A 152 -2.23 5.10 15.09
N HIS A 153 -3.37 4.43 14.95
CA HIS A 153 -3.41 3.04 14.54
C HIS A 153 -3.10 2.92 13.05
N SER A 154 -2.15 2.05 12.72
CA SER A 154 -1.93 1.62 11.34
C SER A 154 -2.93 0.52 10.99
N TRP A 155 -3.40 0.44 9.76
CA TRP A 155 -4.40 -0.53 9.33
C TRP A 155 -3.99 -1.27 8.06
N LEU A 156 -4.51 -2.48 7.91
CA LEU A 156 -4.45 -3.28 6.68
C LEU A 156 -5.86 -3.67 6.26
N LEU A 157 -6.28 -3.23 5.09
CA LEU A 157 -7.50 -3.68 4.44
C LEU A 157 -7.19 -4.82 3.48
N VAL A 158 -7.93 -5.93 3.61
CA VAL A 158 -7.86 -7.09 2.74
C VAL A 158 -9.15 -7.24 1.95
N LEU A 159 -9.03 -7.27 0.62
CA LEU A 159 -10.12 -7.59 -0.28
C LEU A 159 -9.81 -8.89 -1.00
N ARG A 160 -10.80 -9.78 -1.00
CA ARG A 160 -10.85 -11.01 -1.78
C ARG A 160 -12.12 -11.01 -2.62
N PRO A 161 -12.13 -11.70 -3.78
CA PRO A 161 -13.38 -11.98 -4.48
C PRO A 161 -14.30 -12.83 -3.60
N ASP A 162 -15.60 -12.57 -3.68
CA ASP A 162 -16.67 -13.34 -3.03
C ASP A 162 -16.54 -13.55 -1.50
N LYS A 163 -15.69 -12.77 -0.83
CA LYS A 163 -15.56 -12.75 0.64
C LYS A 163 -15.84 -11.34 1.16
N PRO A 164 -16.35 -11.19 2.39
CA PRO A 164 -16.49 -9.87 2.99
C PRO A 164 -15.11 -9.20 3.12
N PRO A 165 -15.03 -7.88 2.87
CA PRO A 165 -13.81 -7.11 3.16
C PRO A 165 -13.46 -7.23 4.65
N LYS A 166 -12.17 -7.24 4.97
CA LYS A 166 -11.71 -7.29 6.36
C LYS A 166 -10.64 -6.24 6.63
N LEU A 167 -10.77 -5.57 7.75
CA LEU A 167 -9.85 -4.55 8.22
C LEU A 167 -9.13 -5.05 9.47
N TYR A 168 -7.80 -4.95 9.44
CA TYR A 168 -6.92 -5.38 10.50
C TYR A 168 -6.21 -4.17 11.11
N ALA A 169 -6.28 -4.05 12.44
CA ALA A 169 -5.43 -3.11 13.16
C ALA A 169 -3.99 -3.66 13.24
N LEU A 170 -3.03 -2.81 12.89
CA LEU A 170 -1.61 -3.09 12.94
C LEU A 170 -0.96 -2.26 14.06
N ASP A 171 -0.17 -2.92 14.89
CA ASP A 171 0.69 -2.25 15.87
C ASP A 171 2.01 -1.83 15.20
N VAL A 172 1.91 -0.81 14.33
CA VAL A 172 3.03 -0.31 13.54
C VAL A 172 3.10 1.21 13.70
N ASN A 173 4.21 1.68 14.25
CA ASN A 173 4.57 3.09 14.25
C ASN A 173 5.49 3.38 13.04
N PRO A 174 5.12 4.28 12.11
CA PRO A 174 5.90 4.51 10.90
C PRO A 174 7.31 5.02 11.14
N SER A 175 7.53 5.90 12.14
CA SER A 175 8.86 6.43 12.48
C SER A 175 9.77 5.33 13.02
N VAL A 176 9.24 4.47 13.90
CA VAL A 176 9.97 3.31 14.43
C VAL A 176 10.24 2.28 13.33
N LEU A 177 9.26 2.04 12.46
CA LEU A 177 9.41 1.14 11.31
C LEU A 177 10.50 1.65 10.36
N GLN A 178 10.50 2.94 10.03
CA GLN A 178 11.52 3.54 9.17
C GLN A 178 12.92 3.43 9.76
N ALA A 179 13.08 3.73 11.06
CA ALA A 179 14.36 3.55 11.74
C ALA A 179 14.82 2.08 11.70
N SER A 180 13.89 1.14 11.95
CA SER A 180 14.19 -0.30 11.93
C SER A 180 14.53 -0.82 10.54
N LEU A 181 13.90 -0.29 9.49
CA LEU A 181 14.17 -0.68 8.10
C LEU A 181 15.54 -0.19 7.62
N ASN A 182 15.92 1.03 8.01
CA ASN A 182 17.15 1.69 7.57
C ASN A 182 18.36 1.40 8.47
N ASP A 183 18.18 0.67 9.57
CA ASP A 183 19.28 0.30 10.46
C ASP A 183 20.41 -0.41 9.67
N PRO A 184 21.63 0.13 9.65
CA PRO A 184 22.71 -0.44 8.85
C PRO A 184 23.16 -1.82 9.34
N ALA A 185 22.95 -2.17 10.61
CA ALA A 185 23.45 -3.42 11.19
C ALA A 185 22.48 -4.59 11.00
N SER A 186 21.18 -4.32 10.93
CA SER A 186 20.13 -5.34 11.04
C SER A 186 18.86 -5.04 10.25
N GLY A 187 18.73 -3.83 9.72
CA GLY A 187 17.58 -3.38 8.94
C GLY A 187 17.57 -3.97 7.53
N LEU A 188 16.37 -4.25 7.05
CA LEU A 188 16.19 -4.88 5.73
C LEU A 188 16.74 -4.00 4.59
N LEU A 189 16.46 -2.70 4.63
CA LEU A 189 16.92 -1.75 3.62
C LEU A 189 18.40 -1.39 3.82
N GLY A 190 18.83 -1.27 5.08
CA GLY A 190 20.24 -1.06 5.43
C GLY A 190 21.15 -2.16 4.88
N ALA A 191 20.77 -3.42 5.08
CA ALA A 191 21.51 -4.58 4.57
C ALA A 191 21.57 -4.61 3.03
N MET A 192 20.48 -4.23 2.32
CA MET A 192 20.49 -4.15 0.85
C MET A 192 21.44 -3.08 0.31
N GLY A 193 21.73 -2.03 1.11
CA GLY A 193 22.69 -0.99 0.76
C GLY A 193 24.16 -1.42 0.87
N ASN A 194 24.45 -2.56 1.48
CA ASN A 194 25.80 -3.05 1.72
C ASN A 194 26.00 -4.48 1.17
N PRO A 195 26.67 -4.66 0.02
CA PRO A 195 26.90 -5.97 -0.60
C PRO A 195 27.69 -6.96 0.27
N GLN A 196 28.39 -6.49 1.31
CA GLN A 196 29.17 -7.34 2.21
C GLN A 196 28.35 -7.90 3.37
N GLN A 197 27.10 -7.47 3.52
CA GLN A 197 26.25 -7.85 4.63
C GLN A 197 25.21 -8.88 4.17
N PRO A 198 25.13 -10.04 4.83
CA PRO A 198 24.16 -11.05 4.46
C PRO A 198 22.74 -10.54 4.73
N PHE A 199 21.80 -10.92 3.85
CA PHE A 199 20.39 -10.64 4.06
C PHE A 199 19.85 -11.40 5.28
N ASN A 200 19.18 -10.69 6.17
CA ASN A 200 18.68 -11.24 7.44
C ASN A 200 17.23 -11.77 7.30
N LEU A 201 17.10 -13.08 7.16
CA LEU A 201 15.79 -13.77 7.07
C LEU A 201 14.93 -13.57 8.33
N ASN A 202 15.54 -13.43 9.52
CA ASN A 202 14.80 -13.19 10.75
C ASN A 202 14.16 -11.80 10.76
N THR A 203 14.88 -10.77 10.28
CA THR A 203 14.32 -9.43 10.12
C THR A 203 13.17 -9.43 9.12
N ALA A 204 13.33 -10.11 7.99
CA ALA A 204 12.28 -10.25 6.97
C ALA A 204 11.03 -10.96 7.52
N HIS A 205 11.21 -12.02 8.32
CA HIS A 205 10.11 -12.70 8.99
C HIS A 205 9.44 -11.84 10.07
N ALA A 206 10.21 -11.10 10.86
CA ALA A 206 9.66 -10.19 11.87
C ALA A 206 8.80 -9.09 11.24
N LEU A 207 9.18 -8.58 10.08
CA LEU A 207 8.38 -7.62 9.31
C LEU A 207 7.10 -8.27 8.76
N TYR A 208 7.17 -9.50 8.24
CA TYR A 208 5.99 -10.27 7.84
C TYR A 208 4.98 -10.40 9.00
N GLN A 209 5.47 -10.76 10.19
CA GLN A 209 4.64 -10.92 11.39
C GLN A 209 3.90 -9.63 11.77
N ARG A 210 4.54 -8.47 11.61
CA ARG A 210 3.91 -7.18 11.93
C ARG A 210 2.94 -6.69 10.86
N LEU A 211 3.22 -6.97 9.59
CA LEU A 211 2.53 -6.33 8.47
C LEU A 211 1.45 -7.19 7.81
N LEU A 212 1.58 -8.53 7.86
CA LEU A 212 0.74 -9.45 7.09
C LEU A 212 0.19 -10.61 7.92
N ALA A 213 0.88 -11.05 8.98
CA ALA A 213 0.40 -12.19 9.78
C ALA A 213 -1.02 -12.04 10.35
N PRO A 214 -1.51 -10.84 10.76
CA PRO A 214 -2.90 -10.67 11.18
C PRO A 214 -3.92 -11.10 10.11
N ALA A 215 -3.55 -11.02 8.84
CA ALA A 215 -4.40 -11.37 7.70
C ALA A 215 -4.03 -12.70 7.02
N ALA A 216 -3.10 -13.48 7.59
CA ALA A 216 -2.57 -14.69 6.95
C ALA A 216 -3.66 -15.70 6.55
N ASP A 217 -4.68 -15.86 7.40
CA ASP A 217 -5.80 -16.79 7.14
C ASP A 217 -6.63 -16.38 5.92
N ASP A 218 -6.79 -15.08 5.68
CA ASP A 218 -7.51 -14.59 4.50
C ASP A 218 -6.67 -14.69 3.22
N LEU A 219 -5.35 -14.85 3.37
CA LEU A 219 -4.41 -15.02 2.28
C LEU A 219 -4.23 -16.49 1.87
N VAL A 220 -4.85 -17.44 2.58
CA VAL A 220 -4.85 -18.85 2.17
C VAL A 220 -5.47 -19.00 0.78
N GLY A 221 -4.76 -19.72 -0.10
CA GLY A 221 -5.14 -19.95 -1.49
C GLY A 221 -4.95 -18.75 -2.43
N VAL A 222 -4.45 -17.61 -1.94
CA VAL A 222 -4.03 -16.50 -2.80
C VAL A 222 -2.72 -16.86 -3.49
N LYS A 223 -2.67 -16.66 -4.81
CA LYS A 223 -1.45 -16.79 -5.61
C LYS A 223 -0.87 -15.43 -5.99
N HIS A 224 -1.72 -14.42 -6.09
CA HIS A 224 -1.37 -13.09 -6.58
C HIS A 224 -1.79 -12.02 -5.57
N ILE A 225 -0.82 -11.30 -5.02
CA ILE A 225 -1.06 -10.19 -4.10
C ILE A 225 -0.89 -8.88 -4.88
N LEU A 226 -1.96 -8.10 -4.95
CA LEU A 226 -1.94 -6.72 -5.42
C LEU A 226 -1.73 -5.83 -4.18
N ALA A 227 -0.57 -5.21 -4.08
CA ALA A 227 -0.20 -4.42 -2.91
C ALA A 227 -0.32 -2.91 -3.19
N VAL A 228 -0.98 -2.20 -2.28
CA VAL A 228 -1.06 -0.73 -2.24
C VAL A 228 -0.41 -0.27 -0.93
N PRO A 229 0.92 -0.18 -0.87
CA PRO A 229 1.65 0.25 0.32
C PRO A 229 1.49 1.75 0.58
N ASP A 230 1.78 2.15 1.82
CA ASP A 230 1.72 3.54 2.28
C ASP A 230 3.04 3.99 2.93
N GLY A 231 3.36 5.28 2.79
CA GLY A 231 4.53 5.92 3.39
C GLY A 231 5.81 5.08 3.28
N VAL A 232 6.39 4.71 4.42
CA VAL A 232 7.66 3.95 4.47
C VAL A 232 7.58 2.57 3.79
N LEU A 233 6.40 1.96 3.68
CA LEU A 233 6.22 0.67 3.02
C LEU A 233 6.41 0.76 1.50
N LEU A 234 6.33 1.96 0.89
CA LEU A 234 6.61 2.16 -0.53
C LEU A 234 8.05 1.76 -0.90
N ASN A 235 8.98 1.89 0.05
CA ASN A 235 10.37 1.51 -0.12
C ASN A 235 10.65 0.06 0.26
N LEU A 236 9.67 -0.65 0.83
CA LEU A 236 9.81 -2.03 1.29
C LEU A 236 9.52 -2.99 0.13
N PRO A 237 10.50 -3.81 -0.32
CA PRO A 237 10.23 -4.84 -1.31
C PRO A 237 9.46 -5.99 -0.64
N LEU A 238 8.13 -5.90 -0.61
CA LEU A 238 7.26 -6.83 0.12
C LEU A 238 7.47 -8.30 -0.26
N HIS A 239 7.91 -8.56 -1.49
CA HIS A 239 8.23 -9.91 -1.96
C HIS A 239 9.39 -10.58 -1.19
N LEU A 240 10.26 -9.80 -0.54
CA LEU A 240 11.37 -10.31 0.28
C LEU A 240 10.95 -10.67 1.71
N LEU A 241 9.68 -10.48 2.08
CA LEU A 241 9.18 -10.90 3.39
C LEU A 241 9.12 -12.43 3.45
N VAL A 242 9.34 -13.00 4.63
CA VAL A 242 9.39 -14.46 4.85
C VAL A 242 8.21 -14.88 5.72
N LYS A 243 7.35 -15.74 5.21
CA LYS A 243 6.11 -16.16 5.88
C LYS A 243 6.38 -17.05 7.09
N SER A 244 7.27 -18.04 6.93
CA SER A 244 7.61 -19.01 7.96
C SER A 244 8.89 -18.61 8.70
N LYS A 245 8.99 -18.95 9.99
CA LYS A 245 10.19 -18.66 10.77
C LYS A 245 11.39 -19.41 10.16
N PRO A 246 12.46 -18.72 9.74
CA PRO A 246 13.63 -19.39 9.18
C PRO A 246 14.37 -20.18 10.27
N GLU A 247 15.08 -21.23 9.87
CA GLU A 247 16.03 -21.88 10.76
C GLU A 247 17.11 -20.88 11.19
N ALA A 248 17.57 -21.00 12.43
CA ALA A 248 18.41 -20.00 13.08
C ALA A 248 19.69 -19.72 12.28
N SER A 249 19.67 -18.64 11.51
CA SER A 249 20.84 -18.08 10.83
C SER A 249 21.47 -17.02 11.74
N PRO A 250 22.74 -17.16 12.15
CA PRO A 250 23.46 -16.12 12.88
C PRO A 250 23.46 -14.81 12.08
N PRO A 251 23.41 -13.63 12.72
CA PRO A 251 23.27 -12.33 12.03
C PRO A 251 24.35 -12.01 10.99
N ASN A 252 25.47 -12.73 10.99
CA ASN A 252 26.63 -12.52 10.12
C ASN A 252 26.88 -13.69 9.14
N GLN A 253 25.89 -14.55 8.91
CA GLN A 253 25.99 -15.65 7.94
C GLN A 253 24.87 -15.56 6.91
N HIS A 254 25.16 -16.05 5.70
CA HIS A 254 24.13 -16.24 4.68
C HIS A 254 23.14 -17.29 5.18
N GLY A 255 21.87 -16.92 5.24
CA GLY A 255 20.80 -17.87 5.57
C GLY A 255 20.50 -18.81 4.40
N ASP A 256 19.66 -19.80 4.65
CA ASP A 256 19.17 -20.70 3.60
C ASP A 256 18.12 -20.00 2.73
N TYR A 257 18.59 -19.18 1.79
CA TYR A 257 17.74 -18.41 0.89
C TYR A 257 16.96 -19.28 -0.10
N ALA A 258 17.47 -20.47 -0.43
CA ALA A 258 16.86 -21.37 -1.41
C ALA A 258 15.58 -22.02 -0.86
N HIS A 259 15.53 -22.29 0.45
CA HIS A 259 14.38 -22.93 1.09
C HIS A 259 13.54 -21.96 1.95
N ALA A 260 13.89 -20.67 1.98
CA ALA A 260 13.08 -19.68 2.67
C ALA A 260 11.68 -19.57 2.05
N ASP A 261 10.67 -19.48 2.92
CA ASP A 261 9.26 -19.39 2.53
C ASP A 261 8.87 -17.93 2.21
N TRP A 262 9.39 -17.42 1.08
CA TRP A 262 9.18 -16.05 0.61
C TRP A 262 7.69 -15.72 0.36
N LEU A 263 7.29 -14.47 0.62
CA LEU A 263 5.92 -13.99 0.43
C LEU A 263 5.46 -14.12 -1.02
N ALA A 264 6.33 -13.79 -1.96
CA ALA A 264 6.09 -13.99 -3.38
C ALA A 264 7.33 -14.60 -4.02
N ALA A 265 7.11 -15.61 -4.86
CA ALA A 265 8.18 -16.15 -5.69
C ALA A 265 8.55 -15.11 -6.76
N ILE A 266 9.73 -14.49 -6.63
CA ILE A 266 10.33 -13.80 -7.78
C ILE A 266 10.82 -14.91 -8.70
N THR A 267 10.23 -15.01 -9.90
CA THR A 267 10.87 -15.79 -10.97
C THR A 267 11.89 -14.86 -11.62
N PRO A 268 13.20 -15.02 -11.36
CA PRO A 268 14.19 -14.24 -12.10
C PRO A 268 14.08 -14.65 -13.56
N PHE A 269 13.62 -13.74 -14.41
CA PHE A 269 13.83 -13.89 -15.84
C PHE A 269 15.33 -13.68 -16.07
N PRO A 270 16.10 -14.70 -16.51
CA PRO A 270 17.47 -14.47 -16.91
C PRO A 270 17.43 -13.45 -18.03
N THR A 271 18.05 -12.30 -17.80
CA THR A 271 18.15 -11.18 -18.73
C THR A 271 18.90 -11.61 -19.98
N CYS A 272 18.20 -12.17 -20.97
CA CYS A 272 18.63 -12.08 -22.36
C CYS A 272 18.23 -10.69 -22.86
N HIS A 273 19.06 -9.70 -22.52
CA HIS A 273 19.05 -8.40 -23.17
C HIS A 273 19.44 -8.63 -24.64
N GLN A 274 18.45 -8.73 -25.53
CA GLN A 274 18.43 -8.18 -26.90
C GLN A 274 17.00 -8.39 -27.47
N SER A 275 16.22 -7.30 -27.49
CA SER A 275 14.90 -7.14 -28.12
C SER A 275 13.69 -7.80 -27.42
N MET A 276 12.68 -7.00 -27.12
CA MET A 276 11.33 -7.40 -26.65
C MET A 276 10.48 -8.04 -27.78
N ARG A 277 11.09 -8.79 -28.69
CA ARG A 277 10.42 -9.43 -29.83
C ARG A 277 9.76 -10.78 -29.49
N TRP A 278 9.98 -11.29 -28.28
CA TRP A 278 9.57 -12.62 -27.84
C TRP A 278 8.20 -12.67 -27.14
N LEU A 279 7.50 -11.54 -26.94
CA LEU A 279 6.13 -11.52 -26.39
C LEU A 279 5.06 -12.13 -27.32
N THR A 280 5.46 -12.76 -28.43
CA THR A 280 4.54 -13.46 -29.35
C THR A 280 4.56 -14.98 -29.25
N CYS A 281 5.37 -15.59 -28.38
CA CYS A 281 5.31 -17.03 -28.14
C CYS A 281 4.66 -17.34 -26.79
N ALA A 282 3.43 -17.86 -26.85
CA ALA A 282 2.74 -18.46 -25.72
C ALA A 282 3.53 -19.66 -25.14
N PRO A 283 3.39 -19.98 -23.84
CA PRO A 283 4.11 -21.08 -23.22
C PRO A 283 3.41 -22.41 -23.54
N THR A 284 3.99 -23.20 -24.45
CA THR A 284 3.65 -24.63 -24.52
C THR A 284 4.34 -25.33 -23.35
N GLN A 285 3.55 -25.68 -22.34
CA GLN A 285 3.98 -26.49 -21.20
C GLN A 285 4.52 -27.84 -21.71
N HIS A 286 5.82 -28.09 -21.55
CA HIS A 286 6.35 -29.45 -21.55
C HIS A 286 7.12 -29.71 -20.25
N LEU A 287 6.43 -30.46 -19.39
CA LEU A 287 6.94 -31.19 -18.23
C LEU A 287 8.24 -31.94 -18.58
N PHE A 288 9.36 -31.53 -17.99
CA PHE A 288 10.58 -32.35 -17.98
C PHE A 288 10.47 -33.38 -16.85
N ARG A 289 10.08 -34.62 -17.20
CA ARG A 289 10.34 -35.80 -16.37
C ARG A 289 11.82 -36.16 -16.49
N MET A 290 12.57 -36.09 -15.39
CA MET A 290 13.89 -36.71 -15.32
C MET A 290 13.74 -38.22 -15.18
N THR A 291 14.30 -38.98 -16.13
CA THR A 291 14.64 -40.40 -15.95
C THR A 291 16.17 -40.52 -15.92
N PRO A 292 16.74 -41.37 -15.07
CA PRO A 292 18.19 -41.46 -14.89
C PRO A 292 18.85 -42.25 -16.05
N PRO A 293 20.10 -41.94 -16.43
CA PRO A 293 20.77 -42.60 -17.54
C PRO A 293 21.32 -43.97 -17.14
N ASN A 294 21.02 -45.00 -17.93
CA ASN A 294 21.71 -46.31 -17.88
C ASN A 294 22.86 -46.31 -18.92
N PRO A 295 24.06 -46.82 -18.60
CA PRO A 295 25.27 -46.61 -19.39
C PRO A 295 25.44 -47.70 -20.46
N SER A 296 25.65 -47.32 -21.72
CA SER A 296 26.05 -48.27 -22.77
C SER A 296 26.63 -47.58 -24.00
N TRP A 297 27.95 -47.38 -24.00
CA TRP A 297 28.87 -47.31 -25.16
C TRP A 297 30.23 -46.83 -24.60
N ALA A 298 31.41 -47.34 -24.92
CA ALA A 298 31.84 -48.47 -25.70
C ALA A 298 33.24 -48.84 -25.17
N LEU A 299 33.45 -50.11 -24.83
CA LEU A 299 34.77 -50.75 -24.96
C LEU A 299 35.10 -50.81 -26.45
N ALA A 300 36.31 -50.39 -26.83
CA ALA A 300 37.22 -51.13 -27.71
C ALA A 300 38.40 -50.24 -28.21
N THR A 301 39.61 -50.57 -27.72
CA THR A 301 40.85 -50.82 -28.51
C THR A 301 41.45 -49.68 -29.35
N LEU A 302 42.77 -49.50 -29.55
CA LEU A 302 44.05 -50.21 -29.33
C LEU A 302 45.11 -49.13 -29.70
N ARG A 303 46.18 -48.88 -28.95
CA ARG A 303 47.48 -49.59 -28.98
C ARG A 303 48.41 -48.93 -27.97
#